data_AF-A0A8S4REE8-F1
#
_entry.id   AF-A0A8S4REE8-F1
#
_cell.length_a   1.000
_cell.length_b   1.000
_cell.length_c   1.000
_cell.angle_alpha   90.00
_cell.angle_beta   90.00
_cell.angle_gamma   90.00
#
_symmetry.space_group_name_H-M   'P 1'
#
loop_
_entity.id
_entity.type
_entity.pdbx_description
1 polymer ?
#
loop_
_entity_poly.entity_id
_entity_poly.type
_entity_poly.pdbx_seq_one_letter_code
_entity_poly.pdbx_strand_id
1 'polypeptide(L)'
;MRRTVQELKLLTAQRVAKLKWKWTGHIARRNDKRWGSKLLEWQRRKRSVGRPSTRWTGDIKRVAGSRWIQAAQNRGVCNSLQKTYVQQWASIG
;
A
#
# COMPACT_ATOMS: atom_id res chain seq x y z
N MET A 1 23.47 -21.77 5.67
CA MET A 1 22.32 -21.39 6.53
C MET A 1 21.80 -19.96 6.38
N ARG A 2 22.57 -18.94 5.95
CA ARG A 2 22.05 -17.55 5.84
C ARG A 2 21.07 -17.30 4.68
N ARG A 3 21.10 -18.09 3.60
CA ARG A 3 20.21 -17.91 2.43
C ARG A 3 18.73 -18.19 2.73
N THR A 4 18.41 -19.22 3.52
CA THR A 4 17.01 -19.61 3.79
C THR A 4 16.25 -18.57 4.61
N VAL A 5 16.91 -17.92 5.58
CA VAL A 5 16.30 -16.87 6.39
C VAL A 5 16.00 -15.62 5.55
N GLN A 6 16.87 -15.27 4.60
CA GLN A 6 16.64 -14.16 3.68
C GLN A 6 15.49 -14.45 2.71
N GLU A 7 15.42 -15.68 2.17
CA GLU A 7 14.31 -16.12 1.31
C GLU A 7 12.96 -16.08 2.04
N LEU A 8 12.89 -16.56 3.28
CA LEU A 8 11.67 -16.51 4.09
C LEU A 8 11.26 -15.07 4.39
N LYS A 9 12.22 -14.17 4.64
CA LYS A 9 11.95 -12.73 4.82
C LYS A 9 11.36 -12.11 3.56
N LEU A 10 11.93 -12.41 2.39
CA LEU A 10 11.43 -11.93 1.10
C LEU A 10 9.99 -12.41 0.82
N LEU A 11 9.72 -13.70 1.01
CA LEU A 11 8.39 -14.28 0.81
C LEU A 11 7.36 -13.65 1.76
N THR A 12 7.75 -13.41 3.01
CA THR A 12 6.90 -12.74 4.00
C THR A 12 6.61 -11.30 3.58
N ALA A 13 7.63 -10.54 3.18
CA ALA A 13 7.46 -9.17 2.72
C ALA A 13 6.51 -9.07 1.51
N GLN A 14 6.68 -9.96 0.52
CA GLN A 14 5.77 -10.04 -0.63
C GLN A 14 4.33 -10.36 -0.23
N ARG A 15 4.14 -11.27 0.72
CA ARG A 15 2.81 -11.65 1.23
C ARG A 15 2.14 -10.46 1.94
N VAL A 16 2.88 -9.77 2.81
CA VAL A 16 2.41 -8.59 3.52
C VAL A 16 2.03 -7.47 2.53
N ALA A 17 2.88 -7.21 1.53
CA ALA A 17 2.59 -6.22 0.49
C ALA A 17 1.32 -6.56 -0.30
N LYS A 18 1.15 -7.83 -0.70
CA LYS A 18 -0.07 -8.29 -1.39
C LYS A 18 -1.33 -8.05 -0.54
N LEU A 19 -1.28 -8.38 0.75
CA LEU A 19 -2.40 -8.19 1.67
C LEU A 19 -2.72 -6.71 1.90
N LYS A 20 -1.69 -5.88 2.11
CA LYS A 20 -1.86 -4.43 2.24
C LYS A 20 -2.54 -3.82 1.01
N TRP A 21 -2.13 -4.22 -0.19
CA TRP A 21 -2.74 -3.76 -1.43
C TRP A 21 -4.21 -4.21 -1.56
N LYS A 22 -4.49 -5.49 -1.30
CA LYS A 22 -5.86 -6.03 -1.34
C LYS A 22 -6.78 -5.32 -0.36
N TRP A 23 -6.32 -5.12 0.87
CA TRP A 23 -7.08 -4.40 1.89
C TRP A 23 -7.35 -2.95 1.44
N THR A 24 -6.34 -2.25 0.92
CA THR A 24 -6.52 -0.86 0.49
C THR A 24 -7.49 -0.75 -0.69
N GLY A 25 -7.37 -1.61 -1.70
CA GLY A 25 -8.30 -1.63 -2.81
C GLY A 25 -9.73 -1.97 -2.37
N HIS A 26 -9.88 -2.86 -1.39
CA HIS A 26 -11.17 -3.20 -0.80
C HIS A 26 -11.81 -2.01 -0.09
N ILE A 27 -11.07 -1.30 0.77
CA ILE A 27 -11.57 -0.10 1.44
C ILE A 27 -11.89 1.01 0.43
N ALA A 28 -11.05 1.22 -0.59
CA ALA A 28 -11.28 2.26 -1.61
C ALA A 28 -12.59 2.05 -2.40
N ARG A 29 -13.05 0.80 -2.53
CA ARG A 29 -14.32 0.44 -3.19
C ARG A 29 -15.52 0.49 -2.26
N ARG A 30 -15.33 0.60 -0.95
CA ARG A 30 -16.43 0.72 0.00
C ARG A 30 -16.92 2.15 0.07
N ASN A 31 -18.25 2.32 0.08
CA ASN A 31 -18.91 3.62 0.27
C ASN A 31 -19.59 3.74 1.65
N ASP A 32 -19.27 2.84 2.59
CA ASP A 32 -19.97 2.67 3.86
C ASP A 32 -19.48 3.61 4.98
N LYS A 33 -18.60 4.58 4.67
CA LYS A 33 -18.00 5.56 5.60
C LYS A 33 -17.47 4.96 6.92
N ARG A 34 -17.12 3.66 6.92
CA ARG A 34 -16.59 2.98 8.11
C ARG A 34 -15.19 3.50 8.45
N TRP A 35 -14.73 3.16 9.65
CA TRP A 35 -13.44 3.61 10.19
C TRP A 35 -12.24 3.35 9.25
N GLY A 36 -12.29 2.31 8.41
CA GLY A 36 -11.25 2.01 7.43
C GLY A 36 -11.02 3.14 6.42
N SER A 37 -12.07 3.83 5.99
CA SER A 37 -11.94 5.00 5.09
C SER A 37 -11.27 6.17 5.82
N LYS A 38 -11.61 6.38 7.10
CA LYS A 38 -10.95 7.38 7.94
C LYS A 38 -9.45 7.10 8.11
N LEU A 39 -9.03 5.84 8.16
CA LEU A 39 -7.61 5.48 8.22
C LEU A 39 -6.85 5.87 6.94
N LEU A 40 -7.48 5.71 5.76
CA LEU A 40 -6.88 6.11 4.49
C LEU A 40 -6.77 7.63 4.33
N GLU A 41 -7.77 8.35 4.84
CA GLU A 41 -7.81 9.81 4.87
C GLU A 41 -6.95 10.40 5.99
N TRP A 42 -6.56 9.58 6.97
CA TRP A 42 -5.90 10.05 8.19
C TRP A 42 -4.63 10.84 7.86
N GLN A 43 -4.65 12.11 8.26
CA GLN A 43 -3.60 13.08 8.04
C GLN A 43 -3.44 13.92 9.31
N ARG A 44 -2.23 13.94 9.90
CA ARG A 44 -1.90 14.92 10.94
C ARG A 44 -1.73 16.31 10.31
N ARG A 45 -2.52 17.28 10.78
CA ARG A 45 -2.54 18.68 10.30
C ARG A 45 -1.32 19.53 10.74
N LYS A 46 -0.74 19.29 11.93
CA LYS A 46 0.49 19.95 12.43
C LYS A 46 1.61 18.92 12.63
N ARG A 47 2.83 19.23 12.17
CA ARG A 47 4.01 18.34 12.18
C ARG A 47 5.24 19.08 12.69
N SER A 48 6.08 18.41 13.47
CA SER A 48 7.44 18.84 13.78
C SER A 48 8.38 18.58 12.59
N VAL A 49 9.40 19.42 12.46
CA VAL A 49 10.46 19.32 11.44
C VAL A 49 11.25 18.02 11.63
N GLY A 50 11.61 17.31 10.55
CA GLY A 50 12.54 16.17 10.58
C GLY A 50 11.96 14.76 10.37
N ARG A 51 10.64 14.52 10.54
CA ARG A 51 10.05 13.19 10.20
C ARG A 51 9.72 13.07 8.70
N PRO A 52 10.06 11.96 8.01
CA PRO A 52 9.70 11.74 6.61
C PRO A 52 8.19 11.92 6.37
N SER A 53 7.82 12.50 5.23
CA SER A 53 6.42 12.71 4.85
C SER A 53 5.68 11.41 4.45
N THR A 54 6.28 10.25 4.69
CA THR A 54 5.75 8.96 4.24
C THR A 54 4.50 8.60 5.04
N ARG A 55 3.35 8.70 4.37
CA ARG A 55 2.03 8.38 4.91
C ARG A 55 1.71 6.91 4.64
N TRP A 56 0.67 6.39 5.31
CA TRP A 56 0.14 5.04 5.02
C TRP A 56 -0.21 4.84 3.55
N THR A 57 -0.77 5.87 2.91
CA THR A 57 -1.10 5.88 1.47
C THR A 57 0.04 6.37 0.58
N GLY A 58 1.20 6.71 1.14
CA GLY A 58 2.31 7.31 0.39
C GLY A 58 2.93 6.33 -0.60
N ASP A 59 3.15 5.09 -0.19
CA ASP A 59 3.63 4.02 -1.07
C ASP A 59 2.60 3.62 -2.13
N ILE A 60 1.31 3.69 -1.79
CA ILE A 60 0.22 3.44 -2.73
C ILE A 60 0.14 4.54 -3.79
N LYS A 61 0.21 5.81 -3.38
CA LYS A 61 0.25 6.97 -4.28
C LYS A 61 1.49 6.98 -5.17
N ARG A 62 2.61 6.44 -4.69
CA ARG A 62 3.83 6.30 -5.50
C ARG A 62 3.65 5.32 -6.67
N VAL A 63 2.83 4.28 -6.52
CA VAL A 63 2.58 3.29 -7.58
C VAL A 63 1.37 3.67 -8.44
N ALA A 64 0.27 4.10 -7.83
CA ALA A 64 -1.01 4.33 -8.49
C ALA A 64 -1.33 5.82 -8.77
N GLY A 65 -0.47 6.73 -8.33
CA GLY A 65 -0.68 8.17 -8.47
C GLY A 65 -1.66 8.78 -7.47
N SER A 66 -1.96 10.07 -7.65
CA SER A 66 -2.88 10.82 -6.79
C SER A 66 -4.34 10.34 -6.89
N ARG A 67 -4.75 9.86 -8.08
CA ARG A 67 -6.09 9.33 -8.38
C ARG A 67 -6.24 7.82 -8.09
N TRP A 68 -5.42 7.27 -7.19
CA TRP A 68 -5.40 5.84 -6.87
C TRP A 68 -6.76 5.26 -6.43
N ILE A 69 -7.64 6.06 -5.80
CA ILE A 69 -8.99 5.62 -5.42
C ILE A 69 -9.82 5.27 -6.66
N GLN A 70 -9.72 6.06 -7.73
CA GLN A 70 -10.39 5.80 -9.01
C GLN A 70 -9.78 4.57 -9.69
N ALA A 71 -8.44 4.47 -9.70
CA ALA A 71 -7.75 3.30 -10.23
C ALA A 71 -8.12 2.00 -9.49
N ALA A 72 -8.41 2.09 -8.19
CA ALA A 72 -8.85 0.95 -7.37
C ALA A 72 -10.28 0.48 -7.67
N GLN A 73 -11.14 1.31 -8.28
CA GLN A 73 -12.48 0.90 -8.70
C GLN A 73 -12.42 -0.14 -9.82
N ASN A 74 -11.54 0.06 -10.80
CA ASN A 74 -11.31 -0.89 -11.87
C ASN A 74 -10.45 -2.06 -11.34
N ARG A 75 -11.04 -3.26 -11.25
CA ARG A 75 -10.34 -4.46 -10.73
C ARG A 75 -9.15 -4.87 -11.58
N GLY A 76 -9.21 -4.71 -12.90
CA GLY A 76 -8.09 -5.03 -13.81
C GLY A 76 -6.89 -4.12 -13.55
N VAL A 77 -7.13 -2.81 -13.49
CA VAL A 77 -6.10 -1.81 -13.18
C VAL A 77 -5.56 -2.02 -11.76
N CYS A 78 -6.43 -2.24 -10.78
CA CYS A 78 -6.05 -2.52 -9.39
C CYS A 78 -5.16 -3.77 -9.26
N ASN A 79 -5.42 -4.84 -10.03
CA ASN A 79 -4.60 -6.04 -10.04
C ASN A 79 -3.26 -5.83 -10.75
N SER A 80 -3.23 -5.05 -11.83
CA SER A 80 -1.98 -4.71 -12.52
C SER A 80 -1.02 -3.95 -11.60
N LEU A 81 -1.52 -2.88 -10.97
CA LEU A 81 -0.76 -2.05 -10.03
C LEU A 81 -0.30 -2.83 -8.78
N GLN A 82 -1.05 -3.88 -8.38
CA GLN A 82 -0.63 -4.76 -7.28
C GLN A 82 0.71 -5.44 -7.58
N LYS A 83 0.91 -5.92 -8.82
CA LYS A 83 2.15 -6.62 -9.20
C LYS A 83 3.34 -5.66 -9.08
N THR A 84 3.20 -4.44 -9.60
CA THR A 84 4.21 -3.37 -9.51
C THR A 84 4.49 -3.00 -8.05
N TYR A 85 3.46 -2.86 -7.23
CA TYR A 85 3.61 -2.54 -5.81
C TYR A 85 4.39 -3.60 -5.04
N VAL A 86 4.09 -4.88 -5.29
CA VAL A 86 4.78 -6.00 -4.64
C VAL A 86 6.24 -6.09 -5.10
N GLN A 87 6.52 -5.86 -6.39
CA GLN A 87 7.88 -5.80 -6.90
C GLN A 87 8.67 -4.67 -6.23
N GLN A 88 8.11 -3.46 -6.18
CA GLN A 88 8.76 -2.32 -5.52
C GLN A 88 9.02 -2.59 -4.03
N TRP A 89 8.06 -3.20 -3.32
CA TRP A 89 8.23 -3.55 -1.90
C TRP A 89 9.27 -4.65 -1.68
N ALA A 90 9.38 -5.61 -2.60
CA ALA A 90 10.38 -6.68 -2.54
C ALA A 90 11.79 -6.17 -2.87
N SER A 91 11.94 -5.11 -3.68
CA SER A 91 13.22 -4.48 -4.00
C SER A 91 13.76 -3.56 -2.90
N ILE A 92 12.91 -3.12 -1.95
CA ILE A 92 13.28 -2.20 -0.86
C ILE A 92 13.76 -2.96 0.40
N GLY A 93 13.43 -4.25 0.52
CA GLY A 93 13.78 -5.09 1.67
C GLY A 93 15.02 -5.94 1.42
#